data_AF-A0A6F9CWZ7-F1
#
_entry.id   AF-A0A6F9CWZ7-F1
#
_cell.length_a   1.000
_cell.length_b   1.000
_cell.length_c   1.000
_cell.angle_alpha   90.00
_cell.angle_beta   90.00
_cell.angle_gamma   90.00
#
_symmetry.space_group_name_H-M   'P 1'
#
loop_
_entity.id
_entity.type
_entity.pdbx_description
1 polymer ?
#
loop_
_entity_poly.entity_id
_entity_poly.type
_entity_poly.pdbx_seq_one_letter_code
_entity_poly.pdbx_strand_id
1 'polypeptide(L)'
;YLTVDLSSQSYEDLVQRLEPVIMELERQENILVVCHQAIMRCLLAYFLDKTAEELPYLKCPLHTVLKLTPVAYGCKVESIYLNVDAVNTHRDRPEL
;
A
#
# COMPACT_ATOMS: atom_id res chain seq x y z
N TYR A 1 -9.64 10.90 -31.99
CA TYR A 1 -8.37 10.21 -31.70
C TYR A 1 -7.42 11.19 -31.03
N LEU A 2 -7.44 11.22 -29.70
CA LEU A 2 -6.42 11.70 -28.78
C LEU A 2 -7.10 11.72 -27.42
N THR A 3 -7.07 10.56 -26.78
CA THR A 3 -7.42 10.39 -25.38
C THR A 3 -6.58 11.37 -24.57
N VAL A 4 -7.27 12.14 -23.76
CA VAL A 4 -6.71 13.06 -22.78
C VAL A 4 -5.71 12.29 -21.91
N ASP A 5 -4.42 12.58 -22.09
CA ASP A 5 -3.34 12.18 -21.19
C ASP A 5 -3.44 13.07 -19.92
N LEU A 6 -4.41 12.76 -19.06
CA LEU A 6 -4.50 13.29 -17.70
C LEU A 6 -3.57 12.44 -16.85
N SER A 7 -2.32 12.89 -16.71
CA SER A 7 -1.25 12.28 -15.92
C SER A 7 -1.50 12.32 -14.40
N SER A 8 -2.66 11.81 -13.96
CA SER A 8 -2.82 11.23 -12.63
C SER A 8 -2.52 9.74 -12.76
N GLN A 9 -1.33 9.30 -12.30
CA GLN A 9 -0.97 7.88 -12.35
C GLN A 9 -2.04 7.05 -11.65
N SER A 10 -2.57 6.06 -12.38
CA SER A 10 -3.52 5.12 -11.82
C SER A 10 -2.82 4.19 -10.82
N TYR A 11 -3.59 3.53 -9.95
CA TYR A 11 -3.02 2.49 -9.10
C TYR A 11 -2.45 1.31 -9.91
N GLU A 12 -2.98 1.07 -11.11
CA GLU A 12 -2.46 0.06 -12.04
C GLU A 12 -1.04 0.42 -12.51
N ASP A 13 -0.81 1.67 -12.91
CA ASP A 13 0.53 2.16 -13.28
C ASP A 13 1.51 2.05 -12.11
N LEU A 14 1.05 2.33 -10.88
CA LEU A 14 1.86 2.22 -9.67
C LEU A 14 2.23 0.75 -9.37
N VAL A 15 1.29 -0.18 -9.51
CA VAL A 15 1.55 -1.61 -9.31
C VAL A 15 2.60 -2.11 -10.30
N GLN A 16 2.47 -1.78 -11.59
CA GLN A 16 3.47 -2.14 -12.61
C GLN A 16 4.87 -1.60 -12.29
N ARG A 17 4.96 -0.35 -11.81
CA ARG A 17 6.24 0.26 -11.43
C ARG A 17 6.85 -0.32 -10.15
N LEU A 18 6.04 -0.91 -9.28
CA LEU A 18 6.47 -1.49 -8.00
C LEU A 18 6.86 -2.97 -8.10
N GLU A 19 6.57 -3.64 -9.22
CA GLU A 19 6.93 -5.05 -9.42
C GLU A 19 8.41 -5.36 -9.11
N PRO A 20 9.41 -4.59 -9.60
CA PRO A 20 10.81 -4.85 -9.26
C PRO A 20 11.12 -4.64 -7.77
N VAL A 21 10.41 -3.73 -7.11
CA VAL A 21 10.58 -3.48 -5.67
C VAL A 21 10.05 -4.68 -4.89
N ILE A 22 8.84 -5.15 -5.22
CA ILE A 22 8.22 -6.32 -4.58
C ILE A 22 9.13 -7.55 -4.69
N MET A 23 9.68 -7.81 -5.87
CA MET A 23 10.61 -8.92 -6.07
C MET A 23 11.85 -8.83 -5.16
N GLU A 24 12.39 -7.63 -4.94
CA GLU A 24 13.51 -7.44 -4.02
C GLU A 24 13.06 -7.59 -2.56
N LEU A 25 11.87 -7.10 -2.19
CA LEU A 25 11.33 -7.28 -0.84
C LEU A 25 11.18 -8.76 -0.47
N GLU A 26 10.78 -9.62 -1.42
CA GLU A 26 10.67 -11.08 -1.20
C GLU A 26 12.03 -11.77 -1.01
N ARG A 27 13.11 -11.19 -1.53
CA ARG A 27 14.47 -11.75 -1.42
C ARG A 27 15.18 -11.36 -0.12
N GLN A 28 14.70 -10.33 0.57
CA GLN A 28 15.31 -9.79 1.77
C GLN A 28 14.58 -10.26 3.02
N GLU A 29 15.28 -10.36 4.15
CA GLU A 29 14.70 -10.79 5.43
C GLU A 29 14.05 -9.63 6.20
N ASN A 30 14.87 -8.76 6.79
CA ASN A 30 14.42 -7.65 7.63
C ASN A 30 14.60 -6.33 6.89
N ILE A 31 13.50 -5.71 6.50
CA ILE A 31 13.49 -4.48 5.70
C ILE A 31 12.52 -3.45 6.29
N LEU A 32 12.87 -2.18 6.20
CA LEU A 32 12.01 -1.05 6.52
C LEU A 32 11.79 -0.22 5.26
N VAL A 33 10.53 -0.12 4.83
CA VAL A 33 10.13 0.71 3.69
C VAL A 33 9.43 1.96 4.20
N VAL A 34 10.03 3.12 3.94
CA VAL A 34 9.40 4.44 4.18
C VAL A 34 8.91 4.97 2.84
N CYS A 35 7.59 5.10 2.67
CA CYS A 35 6.98 5.48 1.42
C CYS A 35 5.71 6.32 1.61
N HIS A 36 5.03 6.66 0.53
CA HIS A 36 3.79 7.43 0.52
C HIS A 36 2.54 6.54 0.59
N GLN A 37 1.40 7.12 0.95
CA GLN A 37 0.12 6.41 1.12
C GLN A 37 -0.25 5.53 -0.09
N ALA A 38 -0.16 6.03 -1.32
CA ALA A 38 -0.53 5.24 -2.51
C ALA A 38 0.41 4.03 -2.74
N ILE A 39 1.71 4.21 -2.53
CA ILE A 39 2.72 3.15 -2.66
C ILE A 39 2.53 2.11 -1.56
N MET A 40 2.32 2.56 -0.32
CA MET A 40 2.05 1.68 0.81
C MET A 40 0.80 0.82 0.60
N ARG A 41 -0.26 1.39 0.00
CA ARG A 41 -1.46 0.64 -0.38
C ARG A 41 -1.16 -0.46 -1.40
N CYS A 42 -0.36 -0.19 -2.43
CA CYS A 42 0.04 -1.21 -3.39
C CYS A 42 0.83 -2.34 -2.73
N LEU A 43 1.79 -2.01 -1.86
CA LEU A 43 2.59 -3.01 -1.14
C LEU A 43 1.72 -3.85 -0.19
N LEU A 44 0.82 -3.21 0.57
CA LEU A 44 -0.10 -3.93 1.44
C LEU A 44 -1.08 -4.80 0.66
N ALA A 45 -1.58 -4.31 -0.47
CA ALA A 45 -2.49 -5.10 -1.31
C ALA A 45 -1.82 -6.37 -1.81
N TYR A 46 -0.55 -6.30 -2.18
CA TYR A 46 0.24 -7.47 -2.55
C TYR A 46 0.39 -8.46 -1.38
N PHE A 47 0.91 -8.02 -0.22
CA PHE A 47 1.18 -8.93 0.90
C PHE A 47 -0.08 -9.47 1.60
N LEU A 48 -1.22 -8.78 1.45
CA LEU A 48 -2.50 -9.14 2.08
C LEU A 48 -3.53 -9.70 1.10
N ASP A 49 -3.11 -10.00 -0.13
CA ASP A 49 -3.94 -10.55 -1.19
C ASP A 49 -5.26 -9.76 -1.39
N LYS A 50 -5.12 -8.45 -1.57
CA LYS A 50 -6.26 -7.52 -1.75
C LYS A 50 -6.55 -7.26 -3.21
N THR A 51 -7.83 -7.15 -3.51
CA THR A 51 -8.32 -6.91 -4.86
C THR A 51 -8.01 -5.49 -5.33
N ALA A 52 -8.01 -5.27 -6.66
CA ALA A 52 -7.86 -3.96 -7.26
C ALA A 52 -8.95 -2.96 -6.82
N GLU A 53 -10.14 -3.45 -6.44
CA GLU A 53 -11.22 -2.62 -5.91
C GLU A 53 -10.96 -2.17 -4.46
N GLU A 54 -10.33 -3.01 -3.64
CA GLU A 54 -9.99 -2.70 -2.25
C GLU A 54 -8.75 -1.82 -2.14
N LEU A 55 -7.76 -2.03 -3.03
CA LEU A 55 -6.44 -1.40 -2.99
C LEU A 55 -6.49 0.13 -2.77
N PRO A 56 -7.30 0.93 -3.51
CA PRO A 56 -7.36 2.38 -3.32
C PRO A 56 -7.87 2.81 -1.95
N TYR A 57 -8.55 1.92 -1.22
CA TYR A 57 -9.23 2.17 0.04
C TYR A 57 -8.58 1.47 1.23
N LEU A 58 -7.39 0.89 1.06
CA LEU A 58 -6.63 0.38 2.20
C LEU A 58 -6.22 1.55 3.13
N LYS A 59 -6.28 1.29 4.44
CA LYS A 59 -5.94 2.27 5.48
C LYS A 59 -4.44 2.22 5.75
N CYS A 60 -3.79 3.36 5.59
CA CYS A 60 -2.36 3.56 5.86
C CYS A 60 -2.21 4.83 6.71
N PRO A 61 -2.54 4.77 8.02
CA PRO A 61 -2.52 5.93 8.89
C PRO A 61 -1.10 6.48 9.04
N LEU A 62 -1.00 7.81 9.15
CA LEU A 62 0.27 8.47 9.46
C LEU A 62 0.80 8.04 10.85
N HIS A 63 2.12 8.15 11.02
CA HIS A 63 2.84 7.84 12.27
C HIS A 63 2.53 6.45 12.86
N THR A 64 2.19 5.50 11.99
CA THR A 64 1.89 4.12 12.35
C THR A 64 2.80 3.19 11.55
N VAL A 65 3.54 2.33 12.23
CA VAL A 65 4.32 1.27 11.60
C VAL A 65 3.40 0.06 11.39
N LEU A 66 3.32 -0.43 10.16
CA LEU A 66 2.68 -1.70 9.87
C LEU A 66 3.76 -2.78 9.76
N LYS A 67 3.84 -3.63 10.78
CA LYS A 67 4.73 -4.79 10.79
C LYS A 67 4.03 -5.93 10.06
N LEU A 68 4.64 -6.37 8.95
CA LEU A 68 4.23 -7.52 8.18
C LEU A 68 5.06 -8.73 8.62
N THR A 69 4.42 -9.86 8.87
CA THR A 69 5.10 -11.13 9.19
C THR A 69 4.53 -12.22 8.29
N PRO A 70 5.26 -12.61 7.22
CA PRO A 70 4.85 -13.69 6.35
C PRO A 70 4.66 -14.99 7.14
N VAL A 71 3.58 -15.71 6.85
CA VAL A 71 3.26 -17.02 7.41
C VAL A 71 2.88 -17.97 6.28
N ALA A 72 2.78 -19.28 6.55
CA ALA A 72 2.55 -20.28 5.51
C ALA A 72 1.30 -20.03 4.63
N TYR A 73 0.28 -19.34 5.16
CA TYR A 73 -0.97 -19.05 4.45
C TYR A 73 -1.36 -17.56 4.57
N GLY A 74 -0.43 -16.68 4.22
CA GLY A 74 -0.68 -15.24 4.12
C GLY A 74 0.31 -14.40 4.93
N CYS A 75 -0.14 -13.25 5.41
CA CYS A 75 0.71 -12.32 6.12
C CYS A 75 -0.01 -11.75 7.36
N LYS A 76 0.64 -11.85 8.52
CA LYS A 76 0.14 -11.22 9.74
C LYS A 76 0.51 -9.74 9.72
N VAL A 77 -0.44 -8.88 10.08
CA VAL A 77 -0.23 -7.43 10.19
C VAL A 77 -0.38 -6.99 11.64
N GLU A 78 0.59 -6.22 12.12
CA GLU A 78 0.53 -5.56 13.42
C GLU A 78 0.73 -4.06 13.23
N SER A 79 -0.22 -3.26 13.73
CA SER A 79 -0.16 -1.80 13.66
C SER A 79 0.41 -1.23 14.96
N ILE A 80 1.47 -0.45 14.85
CA ILE A 80 2.17 0.16 15.98
C ILE A 80 2.11 1.67 15.81
N TYR A 81 1.24 2.33 16.57
CA TYR A 81 1.16 3.80 16.60
C TYR A 81 2.30 4.37 17.43
N LEU A 82 3.01 5.36 16.88
CA LEU A 82 4.22 5.93 17.48
C LEU A 82 3.93 7.03 18.51
N ASN A 83 2.67 7.23 18.91
CA ASN A 83 2.26 8.25 19.86
C ASN A 83 2.62 9.69 19.45
N VAL A 84 2.49 9.98 18.15
CA VAL A 84 2.65 11.31 17.57
C VAL A 84 1.42 11.62 16.74
N ASP A 85 0.67 12.66 17.12
CA ASP A 85 -0.58 13.01 16.44
C ASP A 85 -0.34 13.42 14.98
N ALA A 86 -1.32 13.12 14.13
CA ALA A 86 -1.30 13.46 12.72
C ALA A 86 -2.72 13.67 12.19
N VAL A 87 -2.81 14.41 11.08
CA VAL A 87 -4.07 14.55 10.33
C VAL A 87 -4.48 13.22 9.71
N ASN A 88 -5.78 13.00 9.55
CA ASN A 88 -6.30 11.85 8.81
C ASN A 88 -6.34 12.18 7.31
N THR A 89 -5.61 11.42 6.50
CA THR A 89 -5.54 11.53 5.03
C THR A 89 -6.33 10.43 4.32
N HIS A 90 -7.05 9.59 5.06
CA HIS A 90 -7.91 8.56 4.50
C HIS A 90 -9.21 9.15 3.97
N ARG A 91 -9.63 8.68 2.79
CA ARG A 91 -10.93 9.00 2.20
C ARG A 91 -11.64 7.68 1.91
N ASP A 92 -12.81 7.50 2.52
CA ASP A 92 -13.63 6.31 2.33
C ASP A 92 -14.20 6.25 0.90
N ARG A 93 -14.59 5.04 0.49
CA ARG A 93 -15.28 4.82 -0.79
C ARG A 93 -16.62 5.59 -0.75
N PRO A 94 -16.92 6.43 -1.76
CA PRO A 94 -18.21 7.10 -1.84
C PRO A 94 -19.35 6.06 -1.90
N GLU A 95 -20.42 6.30 -1.15
CA GLU A 95 -21.68 5.55 -1.30
C GLU A 95 -22.30 5.90 -2.66
N LEU A 96 -22.89 4.90 -3.34
CA LEU A 96 -23.58 5.05 -4.62
C LEU A 96 -24.98 5.66 -4.42
#